data_AF-A0A2H8TYU6-F1
#
_entry.id   AF-A0A2H8TYU6-F1
#
_cell.length_a   1.000
_cell.length_b   1.000
_cell.length_c   1.000
_cell.angle_alpha   90.00
_cell.angle_beta   90.00
_cell.angle_gamma   90.00
#
_symmetry.space_group_name_H-M   'P 1'
#
loop_
_entity.id
_entity.type
_entity.pdbx_description
1 polymer ?
#
loop_
_entity_poly.entity_id
_entity_poly.type
_entity_poly.pdbx_seq_one_letter_code
_entity_poly.pdbx_strand_id
1 'polypeptide(L)'
;MWSNLEKNNKPEDVVAGEQSLTYKHLLNSHTKRLEKIHILKNALFIFKSPINIKVDVTDKVTIDDLLDIDNNVLSTILKIFATLSSEIFFLKNDVKVKLFNSILYYEECDEDVFSEGLIPVKISKFLQILLELSNFVKHCEYLLSEIHCQFVKIFEFQLITADIHFQVKITVLC
;
A
#
# COMPACT_ATOMS: atom_id res chain seq x y z
N MET A 1 6.14 27.60 64.63
CA MET A 1 5.85 28.40 63.41
C MET A 1 5.80 27.46 62.21
N TRP A 2 4.73 26.69 62.06
CA TRP A 2 4.47 25.84 60.90
C TRP A 2 2.95 25.68 60.73
N SER A 3 2.29 26.78 60.37
CA SER A 3 0.96 26.76 59.79
C SER A 3 1.17 27.08 58.32
N ASN A 4 0.94 26.11 57.42
CA ASN A 4 0.59 26.28 56.00
C ASN A 4 0.81 24.96 55.21
N LEU A 5 0.07 23.90 55.54
CA LEU A 5 0.02 22.70 54.69
C LEU A 5 -1.40 22.11 54.61
N GLU A 6 -2.41 22.97 54.67
CA GLU A 6 -3.75 22.61 54.21
C GLU A 6 -4.09 23.39 52.94
N LYS A 7 -4.07 22.65 51.82
CA LYS A 7 -5.06 22.64 50.73
C LYS A 7 -4.36 22.43 49.39
N ASN A 8 -4.35 21.17 48.96
CA ASN A 8 -4.86 20.75 47.65
C ASN A 8 -4.66 19.22 47.46
N ASN A 9 -5.17 18.42 48.40
CA ASN A 9 -5.38 17.00 48.14
C ASN A 9 -6.71 16.87 47.40
N LYS A 10 -6.67 16.92 46.06
CA LYS A 10 -7.74 16.29 45.26
C LYS A 10 -7.60 14.78 45.46
N PRO A 11 -8.66 14.05 45.87
CA PRO A 11 -8.57 12.63 46.12
C PRO A 11 -8.18 11.87 44.84
N GLU A 12 -7.22 10.95 44.95
CA GLU A 12 -6.66 10.16 43.84
C GLU A 12 -7.73 9.40 43.04
N ASP A 13 -8.87 9.07 43.65
CA ASP A 13 -10.03 8.45 42.99
C ASP A 13 -10.69 9.33 41.91
N VAL A 14 -10.68 10.65 42.07
CA VAL A 14 -11.27 11.58 41.07
C VAL A 14 -10.36 11.70 39.85
N VAL A 15 -9.04 11.64 40.05
CA VAL A 15 -8.04 11.68 38.98
C VAL A 15 -8.04 10.39 38.17
N ALA A 16 -8.18 9.23 38.83
CA ALA A 16 -8.33 7.94 38.15
C ALA A 16 -9.64 7.83 37.35
N GLY A 17 -10.73 8.40 37.87
CA GLY A 17 -12.01 8.51 37.16
C GLY A 17 -11.95 9.40 35.91
N GLU A 18 -11.32 10.58 36.01
CA GLU A 18 -11.11 11.49 34.87
C GLU A 18 -10.22 10.86 33.78
N GLN A 19 -9.16 10.16 34.17
CA GLN A 19 -8.27 9.46 33.22
C GLN A 19 -9.01 8.33 32.50
N SER A 20 -9.77 7.51 33.22
CA SER A 20 -10.58 6.42 32.64
C SER A 20 -11.62 6.93 31.63
N LEU A 21 -12.28 8.05 31.95
CA LEU A 21 -13.19 8.73 31.03
C LEU A 21 -12.48 9.24 29.78
N THR A 22 -11.28 9.81 29.94
CA THR A 22 -10.46 10.30 28.82
C THR A 22 -10.05 9.16 27.88
N TYR A 23 -9.61 8.03 28.43
CA TYR A 23 -9.27 6.84 27.64
C TYR A 23 -10.49 6.27 26.92
N LYS A 24 -11.66 6.24 27.57
CA LYS A 24 -12.92 5.80 26.95
C LYS A 24 -13.31 6.69 25.78
N HIS A 25 -13.16 8.01 25.92
CA HIS A 25 -13.41 8.96 24.83
C HIS A 25 -12.43 8.78 23.67
N LEU A 26 -11.15 8.56 23.97
CA LEU A 26 -10.12 8.32 22.97
C LEU A 26 -10.38 7.02 22.20
N LEU A 27 -10.70 5.93 22.91
CA LEU A 27 -11.04 4.64 22.30
C LEU A 27 -12.25 4.78 21.37
N ASN A 28 -13.32 5.45 21.82
CA ASN A 28 -14.50 5.70 21.02
C ASN A 28 -14.20 6.55 19.78
N SER A 29 -13.28 7.53 19.89
CA SER A 29 -12.81 8.32 18.75
C SER A 29 -12.09 7.45 17.72
N HIS A 30 -11.21 6.54 18.15
CA HIS A 30 -10.53 5.60 17.27
C HIS A 30 -11.50 4.61 16.63
N THR A 31 -12.49 4.09 17.38
CA THR A 31 -13.53 3.22 16.84
C THR A 31 -14.32 3.92 15.73
N LYS A 32 -14.73 5.18 15.94
CA LYS A 32 -15.41 5.98 14.91
C LYS A 32 -14.54 6.23 13.68
N ARG A 33 -13.22 6.42 13.86
CA ARG A 33 -12.29 6.55 12.73
C ARG A 33 -12.16 5.25 11.94
N LEU A 34 -12.07 4.11 12.62
CA LEU A 34 -12.05 2.78 11.99
C LEU A 34 -13.33 2.52 11.20
N GLU A 35 -14.48 2.89 11.75
CA GLU A 35 -15.77 2.76 11.07
C GLU A 35 -15.85 3.63 9.80
N LYS A 36 -15.35 4.87 9.87
CA LYS A 36 -15.22 5.73 8.68
C LYS A 36 -14.30 5.11 7.61
N ILE A 37 -13.15 4.57 8.02
CA ILE A 37 -12.23 3.90 7.10
C ILE A 37 -12.89 2.67 6.49
N HIS A 38 -13.66 1.91 7.25
CA HIS A 38 -14.40 0.75 6.75
C HIS A 38 -15.46 1.15 5.70
N ILE A 39 -16.21 2.23 5.95
CA ILE A 39 -17.17 2.77 4.98
C ILE A 39 -16.45 3.24 3.71
N LEU A 40 -15.35 3.98 3.85
CA LEU A 40 -14.54 4.43 2.72
C LEU A 40 -13.96 3.26 1.93
N LYS A 41 -13.48 2.21 2.60
CA LYS A 41 -13.00 0.97 1.98
C LYS A 41 -14.08 0.33 1.09
N ASN A 42 -15.33 0.28 1.57
CA ASN A 42 -16.44 -0.30 0.80
C ASN A 42 -16.89 0.58 -0.37
N ALA A 43 -16.72 1.91 -0.25
CA ALA A 43 -17.03 2.84 -1.33
C ALA A 43 -15.93 2.89 -2.41
N LEU A 44 -14.67 2.63 -2.04
CA LEU A 44 -13.54 2.71 -2.96
C LEU A 44 -13.49 1.48 -3.88
N PHE A 45 -13.65 1.70 -5.19
CA PHE A 45 -13.67 0.65 -6.22
C PHE A 45 -12.39 -0.20 -6.28
N ILE A 46 -11.30 0.29 -5.67
CA ILE A 46 -9.97 -0.34 -5.61
C ILE A 46 -9.98 -1.64 -4.77
N PHE A 47 -10.93 -1.81 -3.85
CA PHE A 47 -11.05 -3.01 -3.01
C PHE A 47 -12.04 -4.05 -3.52
N LYS A 48 -12.77 -3.77 -4.60
CA LYS A 48 -13.52 -4.84 -5.28
C LYS A 48 -12.50 -5.79 -5.87
N SER A 49 -12.70 -7.11 -5.65
CA SER A 49 -11.86 -8.12 -6.27
C SER A 49 -11.77 -7.81 -7.77
N PRO A 50 -10.55 -7.65 -8.33
CA PRO A 50 -10.41 -7.37 -9.74
C PRO A 50 -11.20 -8.43 -10.49
N ILE A 51 -12.03 -7.98 -11.44
CA ILE A 51 -12.73 -8.89 -12.35
C ILE A 51 -11.62 -9.76 -12.93
N ASN A 52 -11.72 -11.08 -12.74
CA ASN A 52 -10.74 -12.03 -13.21
C ASN A 52 -10.84 -12.08 -14.74
N ILE A 53 -10.21 -11.12 -15.41
CA ILE A 53 -10.02 -11.14 -16.84
C ILE A 53 -8.94 -12.21 -17.05
N LYS A 54 -9.38 -13.46 -17.21
CA LYS A 54 -8.53 -14.54 -17.69
C LYS A 54 -8.19 -14.22 -19.15
N VAL A 55 -7.16 -13.42 -19.35
CA VAL A 55 -6.49 -13.34 -20.63
C VAL A 55 -5.44 -14.45 -20.61
N ASP A 56 -5.68 -15.52 -21.35
CA ASP A 56 -4.59 -16.42 -21.72
C ASP A 56 -3.68 -15.61 -22.64
N VAL A 57 -2.63 -15.02 -22.05
CA VAL A 57 -1.57 -14.37 -22.81
C VAL A 57 -0.74 -15.51 -23.41
N THR A 58 -1.13 -15.96 -24.59
CA THR A 58 -0.52 -17.11 -25.27
C THR A 58 0.92 -16.84 -25.71
N ASP A 59 1.35 -15.58 -25.80
CA ASP A 59 2.69 -15.23 -26.25
C ASP A 59 3.38 -14.25 -25.28
N LYS A 60 4.59 -14.61 -24.85
CA LYS A 60 5.47 -13.72 -24.10
C LYS A 60 5.98 -12.64 -25.05
N VAL A 61 5.28 -11.53 -25.15
CA VAL A 61 5.74 -10.34 -25.87
C VAL A 61 6.94 -9.75 -25.11
N THR A 62 8.10 -9.70 -25.77
CA THR A 62 9.30 -9.08 -25.21
C THR A 62 9.30 -7.57 -25.47
N ILE A 63 10.08 -6.80 -24.70
CA ILE A 63 10.21 -5.35 -24.92
C ILE A 63 10.76 -5.05 -26.33
N ASP A 64 11.57 -5.96 -26.89
CA ASP A 64 12.13 -5.84 -28.23
C ASP A 64 11.04 -5.96 -29.31
N ASP A 65 10.06 -6.85 -29.11
CA ASP A 65 8.90 -6.97 -30.01
C ASP A 65 8.02 -5.69 -30.00
N LEU A 66 8.09 -4.88 -28.94
CA LEU A 66 7.37 -3.62 -28.80
C LEU A 66 8.11 -2.42 -29.43
N LEU A 67 9.38 -2.58 -29.77
CA LEU A 67 10.19 -1.56 -30.43
C LEU A 67 9.87 -1.43 -31.93
N ASP A 68 9.38 -2.50 -32.56
CA ASP A 68 9.09 -2.59 -34.00
C ASP A 68 7.69 -2.09 -34.41
N ILE A 69 6.95 -1.44 -33.49
CA ILE A 69 5.61 -0.92 -33.77
C ILE A 69 5.71 0.47 -34.44
N ASP A 70 5.18 0.61 -35.66
CA ASP A 70 5.17 1.85 -36.46
C ASP A 70 4.51 3.05 -35.76
N ASN A 71 3.59 2.79 -34.82
CA ASN A 71 2.94 3.82 -34.03
C ASN A 71 3.76 4.15 -32.77
N ASN A 72 4.45 5.29 -32.78
CA ASN A 72 5.31 5.73 -31.68
C ASN A 72 4.57 5.89 -30.33
N VAL A 73 3.29 6.28 -30.36
CA VAL A 73 2.47 6.51 -29.17
C VAL A 73 2.13 5.16 -28.56
N LEU A 74 1.68 4.23 -29.40
CA LEU A 74 1.36 2.87 -28.98
C LEU A 74 2.60 2.12 -28.47
N SER A 75 3.74 2.22 -29.17
CA SER A 75 5.01 1.64 -28.73
C SER A 75 5.41 2.17 -27.34
N THR A 76 5.26 3.48 -27.11
CA THR A 76 5.58 4.09 -25.81
C THR A 76 4.66 3.60 -24.70
N ILE A 77 3.35 3.55 -24.95
CA ILE A 77 2.35 3.05 -23.99
C ILE A 77 2.66 1.59 -23.65
N LEU A 78 2.93 0.75 -24.64
CA LEU A 78 3.24 -0.67 -24.43
C LEU A 78 4.53 -0.87 -23.62
N LYS A 79 5.59 -0.09 -23.90
CA LYS A 79 6.83 -0.14 -23.11
C LYS A 79 6.61 0.22 -21.63
N ILE A 80 5.78 1.23 -21.36
CA ILE A 80 5.43 1.61 -19.99
C ILE A 80 4.75 0.44 -19.29
N PHE A 81 3.73 -0.17 -19.90
CA PHE A 81 3.05 -1.32 -19.29
C PHE A 81 3.91 -2.57 -19.18
N ALA A 82 4.78 -2.84 -20.15
CA ALA A 82 5.74 -3.94 -20.07
C ALA A 82 6.72 -3.75 -18.91
N THR A 83 7.17 -2.51 -18.68
CA THR A 83 8.04 -2.14 -17.55
C THR A 83 7.32 -2.36 -16.21
N LEU A 84 6.10 -1.82 -16.08
CA LEU A 84 5.28 -2.00 -14.87
C LEU A 84 5.00 -3.48 -14.60
N SER A 85 4.68 -4.26 -15.63
CA SER A 85 4.42 -5.70 -15.50
C SER A 85 5.67 -6.47 -15.06
N SER A 86 6.84 -6.12 -15.60
CA SER A 86 8.12 -6.70 -15.18
C SER A 86 8.43 -6.39 -13.72
N GLU A 87 8.11 -5.19 -13.26
CA GLU A 87 8.31 -4.78 -11.87
C GLU A 87 7.35 -5.48 -10.90
N ILE A 88 6.09 -5.70 -11.29
CA ILE A 88 5.14 -6.54 -10.54
C ILE A 88 5.71 -7.97 -10.41
N PHE A 89 6.25 -8.52 -11.50
CA PHE A 89 6.82 -9.87 -11.49
C PHE A 89 8.07 -9.96 -10.59
N PHE A 90 8.93 -8.94 -10.63
CA PHE A 90 10.07 -8.82 -9.74
C PHE A 90 9.63 -8.81 -8.27
N LEU A 91 8.71 -7.93 -7.89
CA LEU A 91 8.19 -7.83 -6.51
C LEU A 91 7.55 -9.14 -6.02
N LYS A 92 6.78 -9.80 -6.89
CA LYS A 92 6.17 -11.09 -6.59
C LYS A 92 7.22 -12.17 -6.27
N ASN A 93 8.32 -12.19 -7.00
CA ASN A 93 9.40 -13.15 -6.76
C ASN A 93 10.23 -12.77 -5.53
N ASP A 94 10.52 -11.48 -5.33
CA ASP A 94 11.31 -11.00 -4.20
C ASP A 94 10.65 -11.37 -2.86
N VAL A 95 9.33 -11.17 -2.72
CA VAL A 95 8.60 -11.58 -1.51
C VAL A 95 8.54 -13.09 -1.34
N LYS A 96 8.32 -13.84 -2.41
CA LYS A 96 8.26 -15.30 -2.33
C LYS A 96 9.58 -15.91 -1.86
N VAL A 97 10.71 -15.36 -2.31
CA VAL A 97 12.02 -15.94 -2.03
C VAL A 97 12.58 -15.44 -0.70
N LYS A 98 12.50 -14.14 -0.43
CA LYS A 98 13.14 -13.54 0.74
C LYS A 98 12.21 -13.41 1.93
N LEU A 99 11.07 -12.76 1.73
CA LEU A 99 10.29 -12.23 2.84
C LEU A 99 9.41 -13.29 3.50
N PHE A 100 8.72 -14.12 2.71
CA PHE A 100 7.84 -15.16 3.27
C PHE A 100 8.61 -16.21 4.05
N ASN A 101 9.76 -16.67 3.53
CA ASN A 101 10.61 -17.60 4.26
C ASN A 101 11.12 -16.97 5.56
N SER A 102 11.61 -15.72 5.51
CA SER A 102 12.16 -15.05 6.70
C SER A 102 11.11 -14.81 7.78
N ILE A 103 9.86 -14.53 7.42
CA ILE A 103 8.76 -14.35 8.39
C ILE A 103 8.27 -15.70 8.93
N LEU A 104 8.10 -16.71 8.07
CA LEU A 104 7.54 -18.01 8.45
C LEU A 104 8.47 -18.78 9.40
N TYR A 105 9.79 -18.74 9.15
CA TYR A 105 10.79 -19.45 9.94
C TYR A 105 11.39 -18.60 11.07
N TYR A 106 10.82 -17.42 11.36
CA TYR A 106 11.29 -16.60 12.48
C TYR A 106 10.95 -17.35 13.79
N GLU A 107 11.98 -17.78 14.51
CA GLU A 107 11.96 -18.56 15.77
C GLU A 107 11.75 -20.09 15.66
N GLU A 108 11.46 -20.66 14.48
CA GLU A 108 11.37 -22.14 14.33
C GLU A 108 12.72 -22.87 14.49
N CYS A 109 13.86 -22.16 14.53
CA CYS A 109 15.20 -22.76 14.64
C CYS A 109 15.84 -22.69 16.04
N ASP A 110 15.20 -22.08 17.05
CA ASP A 110 15.82 -21.85 18.35
C ASP A 110 15.11 -22.67 19.46
N GLU A 111 15.37 -23.98 19.52
CA GLU A 111 14.89 -24.79 20.66
C GLU A 111 15.72 -24.60 21.94
N ASP A 112 16.91 -24.00 21.89
CA ASP A 112 17.75 -23.90 23.07
C ASP A 112 18.52 -22.57 23.11
N VAL A 113 18.92 -22.16 24.32
CA VAL A 113 19.80 -21.01 24.63
C VAL A 113 19.06 -19.68 24.91
N PHE A 114 18.41 -19.63 26.07
CA PHE A 114 18.23 -18.40 26.84
C PHE A 114 19.56 -18.01 27.51
N SER A 115 20.56 -17.54 26.75
CA SER A 115 21.69 -16.84 27.34
C SER A 115 21.45 -15.33 27.29
N GLU A 116 21.60 -14.68 28.43
CA GLU A 116 21.47 -13.24 28.59
C GLU A 116 22.49 -12.55 27.66
N GLY A 117 22.00 -11.85 26.62
CA GLY A 117 22.83 -11.25 25.55
C GLY A 117 22.45 -11.66 24.12
N LEU A 118 21.75 -12.79 23.93
CA LEU A 118 21.25 -13.19 22.60
C LEU A 118 19.93 -12.51 22.23
N ILE A 119 19.15 -12.06 23.23
CA ILE A 119 17.85 -11.41 23.04
C ILE A 119 17.96 -10.13 22.16
N PRO A 120 18.88 -9.19 22.41
CA PRO A 120 19.03 -8.01 21.54
C PRO A 120 19.42 -8.34 20.10
N VAL A 121 20.19 -9.42 19.90
CA VAL A 121 20.60 -9.90 18.57
C VAL A 121 19.40 -10.48 17.83
N LYS A 122 18.56 -11.27 18.50
CA LYS A 122 17.32 -11.82 17.92
C LYS A 122 16.35 -10.70 17.54
N ILE A 123 16.13 -9.74 18.44
CA ILE A 123 15.29 -8.55 18.17
C ILE A 123 15.84 -7.76 16.97
N SER A 124 17.16 -7.56 16.87
CA SER A 124 17.76 -6.84 15.74
C SER A 124 17.52 -7.53 14.41
N LYS A 125 17.64 -8.87 14.36
CA LYS A 125 17.33 -9.66 13.16
C LYS A 125 15.86 -9.54 12.77
N PHE A 126 14.95 -9.58 13.74
CA PHE A 126 13.53 -9.39 13.48
C PHE A 126 13.22 -7.99 12.95
N LEU A 127 13.84 -6.98 13.54
CA LEU A 127 13.65 -5.59 13.13
C LEU A 127 14.07 -5.38 11.66
N GLN A 128 15.13 -6.06 11.22
CA GLN A 128 15.56 -6.06 9.83
C GLN A 128 14.49 -6.66 8.90
N ILE A 129 13.89 -7.79 9.29
CA ILE A 129 12.79 -8.41 8.52
C ILE A 129 11.60 -7.46 8.41
N LEU A 130 11.23 -6.80 9.52
CA LEU A 130 10.13 -5.82 9.52
C LEU A 130 10.44 -4.59 8.65
N LEU A 131 11.69 -4.14 8.63
CA LEU A 131 12.12 -3.03 7.78
C LEU A 131 12.02 -3.40 6.29
N GLU A 132 12.46 -4.60 5.93
CA GLU A 132 12.35 -5.13 4.56
C GLU A 132 10.88 -5.27 4.14
N LEU A 133 10.01 -5.75 5.02
CA LEU A 133 8.57 -5.80 4.79
C LEU A 133 7.97 -4.41 4.58
N SER A 134 8.35 -3.44 5.42
CA SER A 134 7.88 -2.06 5.30
C SER A 134 8.29 -1.44 3.95
N ASN A 135 9.53 -1.67 3.52
CA ASN A 135 10.02 -1.21 2.23
C ASN A 135 9.29 -1.88 1.06
N PHE A 136 9.04 -3.19 1.15
CA PHE A 136 8.25 -3.91 0.16
C PHE A 136 6.84 -3.31 0.00
N VAL A 137 6.16 -3.04 1.11
CA VAL A 137 4.81 -2.44 1.09
C VAL A 137 4.83 -1.06 0.45
N LYS A 138 5.82 -0.21 0.78
CA LYS A 138 6.00 1.11 0.16
C LYS A 138 6.23 1.01 -1.35
N HIS A 139 7.03 0.04 -1.80
CA HIS A 139 7.27 -0.19 -3.23
C HIS A 139 5.98 -0.61 -3.94
N CYS A 140 5.19 -1.50 -3.32
CA CYS A 140 3.88 -1.87 -3.86
C CYS A 140 2.92 -0.67 -3.96
N GLU A 141 2.90 0.21 -2.96
CA GLU A 141 2.10 1.43 -2.97
C GLU A 141 2.50 2.36 -4.12
N TYR A 142 3.81 2.59 -4.29
CA TYR A 142 4.34 3.39 -5.38
C TYR A 142 3.94 2.81 -6.75
N LEU A 143 4.12 1.51 -6.94
CA LEU A 143 3.80 0.83 -8.19
C LEU A 143 2.30 0.89 -8.52
N LEU A 144 1.44 0.71 -7.51
CA LEU A 144 0.00 0.84 -7.68
C LEU A 144 -0.42 2.27 -8.08
N SER A 145 0.22 3.28 -7.48
CA SER A 145 0.03 4.68 -7.85
C SER A 145 0.44 4.94 -9.30
N GLU A 146 1.57 4.39 -9.75
CA GLU A 146 2.04 4.57 -11.12
C GLU A 146 1.09 3.90 -12.13
N ILE A 147 0.66 2.66 -11.85
CA ILE A 147 -0.35 1.96 -12.68
C ILE A 147 -1.62 2.81 -12.80
N HIS A 148 -2.13 3.31 -11.68
CA HIS A 148 -3.32 4.16 -11.66
C HIS A 148 -3.13 5.43 -12.51
N CYS A 149 -2.00 6.12 -12.35
CA CYS A 149 -1.64 7.31 -13.11
C CYS A 149 -1.62 7.04 -14.62
N GLN A 150 -1.03 5.93 -15.05
CA GLN A 150 -1.00 5.55 -16.47
C GLN A 150 -2.39 5.26 -17.03
N PHE A 151 -3.27 4.60 -16.27
CA PHE A 151 -4.66 4.39 -16.69
C PHE A 151 -5.45 5.70 -16.81
N VAL A 152 -5.28 6.63 -15.87
CA VAL A 152 -5.93 7.94 -15.92
C VAL A 152 -5.50 8.71 -17.17
N LYS A 153 -4.20 8.76 -17.45
CA LYS A 153 -3.66 9.44 -18.65
C LYS A 153 -4.20 8.87 -19.95
N ILE A 154 -4.34 7.54 -20.04
CA ILE A 154 -4.90 6.89 -21.24
C ILE A 154 -6.38 7.22 -21.40
N PHE A 155 -7.13 7.24 -20.29
CA PHE A 155 -8.54 7.60 -20.32
C PHE A 155 -8.75 9.06 -20.74
N GLU A 156 -7.94 9.99 -20.21
CA GLU A 156 -7.94 11.39 -20.64
C GLU A 156 -7.57 11.54 -22.12
N PHE A 157 -6.55 10.82 -22.58
CA PHE A 157 -6.15 10.80 -23.99
C PHE A 157 -7.29 10.31 -24.90
N GLN A 158 -8.01 9.26 -24.51
CA GLN A 158 -9.18 8.78 -25.26
C GLN A 158 -10.31 9.81 -25.32
N LEU A 159 -10.60 10.49 -24.21
CA LEU A 159 -11.58 11.57 -24.13
C LEU A 159 -11.25 12.71 -25.09
N ILE A 160 -10.01 13.20 -25.06
CA ILE A 160 -9.54 14.28 -25.94
C ILE A 160 -9.64 13.85 -27.42
N THR A 161 -9.22 12.62 -27.73
CA THR A 161 -9.25 12.12 -29.11
C THR A 161 -10.68 11.96 -29.62
N ALA A 162 -11.59 11.47 -28.79
CA ALA A 162 -13.01 11.38 -29.13
C ALA A 162 -13.59 12.78 -29.39
N ASP A 163 -13.29 13.76 -28.54
CA ASP A 163 -13.80 15.13 -28.64
C ASP A 163 -13.30 15.83 -29.92
N ILE A 164 -12.02 15.68 -30.26
CA ILE A 164 -11.45 16.16 -31.53
C ILE A 164 -12.14 15.48 -32.73
N HIS A 165 -12.38 14.17 -32.66
CA HIS A 165 -13.03 13.43 -33.74
C HIS A 165 -14.50 13.86 -33.94
N PHE A 166 -15.18 14.30 -32.87
CA PHE A 166 -16.50 14.92 -32.96
C PHE A 166 -16.45 16.33 -33.56
N GLN A 167 -15.49 17.17 -33.16
CA GLN A 167 -15.38 18.53 -33.70
C GLN A 167 -15.00 18.53 -35.20
N VAL A 168 -14.05 17.69 -35.62
CA VAL A 168 -13.65 17.59 -37.04
C VAL A 168 -14.82 17.10 -37.91
N LYS A 169 -15.64 16.16 -37.42
CA LYS A 169 -16.85 15.74 -38.15
C LYS A 169 -17.84 16.88 -38.33
N ILE A 170 -17.99 17.78 -37.34
CA ILE A 170 -18.89 18.93 -37.44
C ILE A 170 -18.34 19.96 -38.43
N THR A 171 -17.05 20.25 -38.42
CA THR A 171 -16.42 21.22 -39.35
C THR A 171 -16.41 20.74 -40.81
N VAL A 172 -16.38 19.43 -41.07
CA VAL A 172 -16.42 18.89 -42.44
C VAL A 172 -17.87 18.78 -42.98
N LEU A 173 -18.88 18.90 -42.11
CA LEU A 173 -20.30 18.85 -42.46
C LEU A 173 -20.98 20.24 -42.55
N CYS A 174 -20.27 21.32 -42.25
CA CYS A 174 -20.69 22.71 -42.45
C CYS A 174 -19.95 23.33 -43.63
#